data_AF-A0A9D8FEH3-F1
#
_entry.id   AF-A0A9D8FEH3-F1
#
_cell.length_a   1.000
_cell.length_b   1.000
_cell.length_c   1.000
_cell.angle_alpha   90.00
_cell.angle_beta   90.00
_cell.angle_gamma   90.00
#
_symmetry.space_group_name_H-M   'P 1'
#
loop_
_entity.id
_entity.type
_entity.pdbx_description
1 polymer ?
#
loop_
_entity_poly.entity_id
_entity_poly.type
_entity_poly.pdbx_seq_one_letter_code
_entity_poly.pdbx_strand_id
1 'polypeptide(L)' 'MEKYQLIKDQTLVIGDRIVAGKAAQMRTCLFNNLDIVTDRTAEFIIRDYWEWQQLIFNPINVSVETVNNGIHQ' A
#
# COMPACT_ATOMS: atom_id res chain seq x y z
N MET A 1 14.04 3.27 23.12
CA MET A 1 13.60 3.22 21.71
C MET A 1 14.51 2.28 20.97
N GLU A 2 13.98 1.16 20.50
CA GLU A 2 14.71 0.28 19.58
C GLU A 2 14.80 0.96 18.21
N LYS A 3 15.97 0.89 17.58
CA LYS A 3 16.16 1.37 16.22
C LYS A 3 16.10 0.17 15.29
N TYR A 4 15.11 0.13 14.41
CA TYR A 4 15.05 -0.86 13.35
C TYR A 4 15.96 -0.43 12.20
N GLN A 5 16.84 -1.32 11.76
CA GLN A 5 17.63 -1.10 10.54
C GLN A 5 16.78 -1.51 9.34
N LEU A 6 16.11 -0.52 8.73
CA LEU A 6 15.25 -0.73 7.58
C LEU A 6 16.07 -0.72 6.29
N ILE A 7 15.93 -1.78 5.48
CA ILE A 7 16.48 -1.83 4.13
C ILE A 7 15.43 -1.25 3.18
N LYS A 8 15.75 -0.13 2.54
CA LYS A 8 14.82 0.69 1.76
C LYS A 8 13.98 -0.12 0.75
N ASP A 9 14.61 -1.00 -0.04
CA ASP A 9 13.93 -1.77 -1.08
C ASP A 9 13.16 -2.99 -0.54
N GLN A 10 13.33 -3.29 0.75
CA GLN A 10 12.62 -4.34 1.47
C GLN A 10 11.58 -3.77 2.46
N THR A 11 11.43 -2.45 2.47
CA THR A 11 10.53 -1.75 3.40
C THR A 11 9.33 -1.20 2.64
N LEU A 12 8.14 -1.55 3.11
CA LEU A 12 6.87 -0.99 2.64
C LEU A 12 6.30 -0.07 3.71
N VAL A 13 6.04 1.17 3.36
CA VAL A 13 5.36 2.15 4.23
C VAL A 13 3.87 2.15 3.92
N ILE A 14 3.04 1.98 4.95
CA ILE A 14 1.57 1.91 4.82
C ILE A 14 0.94 2.98 5.70
N GLY A 15 -0.05 3.67 5.16
CA GLY A 15 -0.86 4.62 5.92
C GLY A 15 -1.90 5.29 5.05
N ASP A 16 -2.74 6.11 5.69
CA ASP A 16 -3.67 7.03 5.02
C ASP A 16 -2.94 8.23 4.38
N ARG A 17 -1.68 8.46 4.78
CA ARG A 17 -0.73 9.40 4.16
C ARG A 17 0.66 8.79 4.06
N ILE A 18 1.25 8.83 2.87
CA ILE A 18 2.51 8.13 2.56
C ILE A 18 3.68 9.05 2.17
N VAL A 19 3.53 10.37 2.32
CA VAL A 19 4.48 11.39 1.85
C VAL A 19 5.90 11.18 2.38
N ALA A 20 6.05 10.80 3.66
CA ALA A 20 7.35 10.56 4.28
C ALA A 20 8.06 9.33 3.69
N GLY A 21 7.33 8.23 3.46
CA GLY A 21 7.87 7.03 2.82
C GLY A 21 8.35 7.33 1.40
N LYS A 22 7.57 8.12 0.66
CA LYS A 22 7.94 8.57 -0.70
C LYS A 22 9.18 9.47 -0.70
N ALA A 23 9.27 10.43 0.23
CA ALA A 23 10.44 11.31 0.35
C ALA A 23 11.71 10.50 0.70
N ALA A 24 11.56 9.42 1.46
CA ALA A 24 12.62 8.45 1.75
C ALA A 24 12.86 7.44 0.60
N GLN A 25 12.15 7.59 -0.53
CA GLN A 25 12.18 6.71 -1.70
C GLN A 25 11.87 5.23 -1.37
N MET A 26 11.13 4.96 -0.29
CA MET A 26 10.68 3.62 0.07
C MET A 26 9.47 3.22 -0.77
N ARG A 27 9.15 1.92 -0.78
CA ARG A 27 7.90 1.44 -1.35
C ARG A 27 6.72 1.94 -0.50
N THR A 28 5.61 2.28 -1.14
CA THR A 28 4.48 2.90 -0.44
C THR A 28 3.14 2.26 -0.79
N CYS A 29 2.29 2.09 0.22
CA CYS A 29 0.95 1.57 0.09
C CYS A 29 -0.03 2.52 0.78
N LEU A 30 -1.01 3.02 0.04
CA LEU A 30 -2.08 3.84 0.60
C LEU A 30 -3.17 2.93 1.14
N PHE A 31 -3.46 3.04 2.45
CA PHE A 31 -4.68 2.48 3.01
C PHE A 31 -5.81 3.51 2.84
N ASN A 32 -6.79 3.20 2.01
CA ASN A 32 -7.91 4.07 1.72
C ASN A 32 -9.20 3.27 1.60
N ASN A 33 -9.96 3.26 2.69
CA ASN A 33 -11.29 2.65 2.73
C ASN A 33 -12.40 3.54 2.14
N LEU A 34 -12.04 4.69 1.56
CA LEU A 34 -12.97 5.59 0.88
C LEU A 34 -12.94 5.35 -0.62
N ASP A 35 -14.05 5.62 -1.31
CA ASP A 35 -14.12 5.52 -2.78
C ASP A 35 -13.36 6.64 -3.51
N ILE A 36 -12.79 7.59 -2.76
CA ILE A 36 -12.05 8.72 -3.31
C ILE A 36 -10.55 8.46 -3.16
N VAL A 37 -9.88 8.15 -4.27
CA VAL A 37 -8.42 8.07 -4.31
C VAL A 37 -7.83 9.47 -4.53
N THR A 38 -7.28 10.06 -3.48
CA THR A 38 -6.67 11.41 -3.50
C THR A 38 -5.18 11.38 -3.81
N ASP A 39 -4.47 10.31 -3.46
CA ASP A 39 -3.05 10.13 -3.72
C ASP A 39 -2.81 8.93 -4.65
N ARG A 40 -2.73 9.20 -5.96
CA ARG A 40 -2.45 8.20 -6.99
C ARG A 40 -0.95 7.88 -7.12
N THR A 41 -0.11 8.36 -6.20
CA THR A 41 1.34 8.17 -6.28
C THR A 41 1.86 7.03 -5.40
N ALA A 42 0.95 6.36 -4.68
CA ALA A 42 1.25 5.10 -4.00
C ALA A 42 1.52 3.99 -5.01
N GLU A 43 2.46 3.10 -4.69
CA GLU A 43 2.73 1.89 -5.48
C GLU A 43 1.55 0.90 -5.38
N PHE A 44 0.93 0.84 -4.20
CA PHE A 44 -0.24 0.02 -3.92
C PHE A 44 -1.34 0.84 -3.26
N ILE A 45 -2.59 0.45 -3.49
CA ILE A 45 -3.75 0.96 -2.75
C ILE A 45 -4.49 -0.24 -2.20
N ILE A 46 -4.80 -0.22 -0.90
CA ILE A 46 -5.61 -1.22 -0.23
C ILE A 46 -6.81 -0.55 0.45
N ARG A 47 -7.94 -1.23 0.49
CA ARG A 47 -9.21 -0.76 1.08
C ARG A 47 -9.51 -1.42 2.40
N ASP A 48 -8.99 -2.62 2.61
CA ASP A 48 -9.25 -3.43 3.79
C ASP A 48 -8.08 -4.35 4.16
N TYR A 49 -8.29 -5.13 5.22
CA TYR A 49 -7.31 -6.08 5.73
C TYR A 49 -7.13 -7.31 4.82
N TRP A 50 -8.13 -7.67 4.02
CA TRP A 50 -8.02 -8.80 3.11
C TRP A 50 -7.08 -8.47 1.96
N GLU A 51 -7.22 -7.29 1.35
CA GLU A 51 -6.31 -6.80 0.31
C GLU A 51 -4.87 -6.67 0.84
N TRP A 52 -4.70 -6.26 2.10
CA TRP A 52 -3.40 -6.28 2.78
C TRP A 52 -2.79 -7.69 2.83
N GLN A 53 -3.59 -8.70 3.21
CA GLN A 53 -3.11 -10.08 3.27
C GLN A 53 -2.68 -10.59 1.89
N GLN A 54 -3.42 -10.24 0.83
CA GLN A 54 -3.03 -10.59 -0.54
C GLN A 54 -1.68 -9.95 -0.93
N LEU A 55 -1.47 -8.68 -0.57
CA LEU A 55 -0.23 -7.95 -0.87
C LEU A 55 1.02 -8.57 -0.19
N ILE A 56 0.89 -9.01 1.06
CA ILE A 56 2.05 -9.50 1.83
C ILE A 56 2.30 -10.99 1.65
N PHE A 57 1.25 -11.80 1.66
CA PHE A 57 1.39 -13.25 1.69
C PHE A 57 1.29 -13.89 0.30
N ASN A 58 0.90 -13.13 -0.72
CA ASN A 58 0.81 -13.61 -2.09
C ASN A 58 1.29 -12.56 -3.13
N PRO A 59 2.57 -12.13 -3.07
CA PRO A 59 3.07 -11.03 -3.90
C PRO A 59 3.08 -11.31 -5.41
N ILE A 60 2.84 -12.57 -5.83
CA ILE A 60 2.79 -12.97 -7.24
C ILE A 60 1.44 -12.59 -7.89
N ASN A 61 0.38 -12.37 -7.11
CA ASN A 61 -0.98 -12.15 -7.62
C ASN A 61 -1.51 -10.71 -7.51
N VAL A 62 -0.76 -9.77 -6.92
CA VAL A 62 -1.15 -8.36 -6.97
C VAL A 62 -0.65 -7.77 -8.28
N SER A 63 -1.28 -8.18 -9.39
CA SER A 63 -1.24 -7.38 -10.61
C SER A 63 -1.77 -5.99 -10.28
N VAL A 64 -1.06 -4.98 -10.78
CA VAL A 64 -1.31 -3.54 -10.65
C VAL A 64 -2.65 -3.16 -11.31
N GLU A 65 -3.76 -3.70 -10.82
CA GLU A 65 -5.13 -3.44 -11.27
C GLU A 65 -6.14 -3.68 -10.13
N THR A 66 -6.03 -2.95 -9.01
CA THR A 66 -7.22 -2.58 -8.21
C THR A 66 -7.69 -1.19 -8.60
N VAL A 67 -7.77 -0.96 -9.91
CA VAL A 67 -8.57 0.09 -10.51
C VAL A 67 -9.52 -0.59 -11.49
N ASN A 68 -10.55 -1.27 -10.97
CA ASN A 68 -11.85 -1.39 -11.65
C ASN A 68 -12.89 -2.13 -10.77
N ASN A 69 -13.86 -1.35 -10.26
CA ASN A 69 -15.29 -1.66 -10.15
C ASN A 69 -15.71 -3.07 -9.66
N GLY A 70 -15.55 -3.35 -8.38
CA GLY A 70 -16.15 -4.53 -7.74
C GLY A 70 -16.88 -4.16 -6.46
N ILE A 71 -18.19 -3.93 -6.56
CA ILE A 71 -19.10 -3.92 -5.41
C ILE A 71 -19.04 -5.32 -4.79
N HIS A 72 -18.53 -5.44 -3.57
CA HIS A 72 -18.75 -6.64 -2.76
C HIS A 72 -20.18 -6.57 -2.19
N GLN A 73 -21.10 -7.34 -2.80
CA GLN A 73 -22.23 -7.95 -2.10
C GLN A 73 -21.88 -9.39 -1.79
#